data_AF-A0A8X8Y3S2-F1
#
_entry.id   AF-A0A8X8Y3S2-F1
#
_cell.length_a   1.000
_cell.length_b   1.000
_cell.length_c   1.000
_cell.angle_alpha   90.00
_cell.angle_beta   90.00
_cell.angle_gamma   90.00
#
_symmetry.space_group_name_H-M   'P 1'
#
loop_
_entity.id
_entity.type
_entity.pdbx_description
1 polymer ?
#
loop_
_entity_poly.entity_id
_entity_poly.type
_entity_poly.pdbx_seq_one_letter_code
_entity_poly.pdbx_strand_id
1 'polypeptide(L)'
;MASFYYYCLLLVVVLLSAAGTSGRPNVDNVPEFARWLVHKGKWGVISFNSPVFVPQGYIASYADAGTGSPYFYLSTLDPVGMVVPTDARGSLTVSEISFDGCGGQEAQNPSCAKISLSSEEGAKAERALFKAHPSFSGFPKMNRTFAVYKLIVDEIFLVNKMAPSRSLSVEEYFED
;
A
#
# COMPACT_ATOMS: atom_id res chain seq x y z
N MET A 1 60.93 -19.10 -16.52
CA MET A 1 60.00 -18.04 -16.95
C MET A 1 58.64 -18.72 -17.08
N ALA A 2 57.85 -18.78 -16.00
CA ALA A 2 56.92 -17.72 -15.61
C ALA A 2 56.05 -17.28 -16.80
N SER A 3 54.78 -17.69 -16.86
CA SER A 3 53.71 -16.74 -16.57
C SER A 3 52.32 -17.40 -16.65
N PHE A 4 51.63 -17.42 -15.50
CA PHE A 4 50.22 -17.05 -15.37
C PHE A 4 49.20 -17.69 -16.34
N TYR A 5 48.90 -18.99 -16.18
CA TYR A 5 47.55 -19.48 -16.46
C TYR A 5 46.77 -19.50 -15.14
N TYR A 6 46.39 -18.29 -14.71
CA TYR A 6 45.54 -18.09 -13.54
C TYR A 6 44.15 -18.66 -13.84
N TYR A 7 43.82 -19.69 -13.06
CA TYR A 7 42.49 -20.03 -12.57
C TYR A 7 41.49 -18.86 -12.70
N CYS A 8 40.70 -18.84 -13.77
CA CYS A 8 39.46 -18.07 -13.81
C CYS A 8 38.32 -19.03 -13.45
N LEU A 9 38.37 -19.51 -12.20
CA LEU A 9 37.24 -20.17 -11.57
C LEU A 9 36.21 -19.06 -11.32
N LEU A 10 35.30 -18.87 -12.28
CA LEU A 10 34.13 -18.02 -12.15
C LEU A 10 33.24 -18.62 -11.05
N LEU A 11 33.52 -18.26 -9.80
CA LEU A 11 32.59 -18.37 -8.68
C LEU A 11 31.47 -17.36 -8.95
N VAL A 12 30.48 -17.78 -9.73
CA VAL A 12 29.17 -17.12 -9.74
C VAL A 12 28.55 -17.42 -8.38
N VAL A 13 28.86 -16.59 -7.38
CA VAL A 13 28.12 -16.56 -6.12
C VAL A 13 26.76 -15.98 -6.46
N VAL A 14 25.83 -16.85 -6.86
CA VAL A 14 24.41 -16.51 -6.85
C VAL A 14 24.07 -16.31 -5.38
N LEU A 15 24.05 -15.05 -4.94
CA LEU A 15 23.33 -14.67 -3.74
C LEU A 15 21.87 -14.98 -4.02
N LEU A 16 21.45 -16.21 -3.71
CA LEU A 16 20.05 -16.46 -3.42
C LEU A 16 19.75 -15.61 -2.19
N SER A 17 19.27 -14.40 -2.42
CA SER A 17 18.39 -13.75 -1.46
C SER A 17 17.26 -14.75 -1.28
N ALA A 18 17.31 -15.53 -0.20
CA ALA A 18 16.14 -16.17 0.33
C ALA A 18 15.21 -15.01 0.67
N ALA A 19 14.39 -14.59 -0.30
CA ALA A 19 13.16 -13.91 -0.02
C ALA A 19 12.36 -14.94 0.77
N GLY A 20 12.61 -15.01 2.07
CA GLY A 20 11.81 -15.77 2.99
C GLY A 20 10.39 -15.36 2.67
N THR A 21 9.56 -16.33 2.32
CA THR A 21 8.13 -16.13 2.38
C THR A 21 7.87 -15.80 3.85
N SER A 22 7.87 -14.52 4.20
CA SER A 22 7.61 -14.06 5.54
C SER A 22 6.25 -14.63 5.89
N GLY A 23 6.24 -15.65 6.74
CA GLY A 23 5.01 -16.25 7.21
C GLY A 23 4.13 -15.17 7.81
N ARG A 24 2.83 -15.46 7.94
CA ARG A 24 1.90 -14.56 8.64
C ARG A 24 2.51 -14.13 9.99
N PRO A 25 2.77 -12.82 10.22
CA PRO A 25 3.46 -12.38 11.43
C PRO A 25 2.67 -12.69 12.69
N ASN A 26 3.34 -12.59 13.84
CA ASN A 26 2.65 -12.66 15.13
C ASN A 26 1.61 -11.52 15.20
N VAL A 27 0.36 -11.87 15.49
CA VAL A 27 -0.72 -10.88 15.58
C VAL A 27 -0.46 -9.80 16.62
N ASP A 28 0.35 -10.05 17.65
CA ASP A 28 0.69 -9.08 18.69
C ASP A 28 1.82 -8.13 18.28
N ASN A 29 2.59 -8.44 17.22
CA ASN A 29 3.47 -7.45 16.58
C ASN A 29 2.66 -6.57 15.61
N VAL A 30 1.91 -5.61 16.18
CA VAL A 30 0.94 -4.79 15.44
C VAL A 30 1.54 -4.06 14.23
N PRO A 31 2.69 -3.37 14.34
CA PRO A 31 3.27 -2.66 13.20
C PRO A 31 3.71 -3.58 12.07
N GLU A 32 4.47 -4.62 12.39
CA GLU A 32 4.94 -5.61 11.42
C GLU A 32 3.75 -6.29 10.71
N PHE A 33 2.73 -6.69 11.47
CA PHE A 33 1.54 -7.32 10.92
C PHE A 33 0.78 -6.37 9.98
N ALA A 34 0.63 -5.09 10.35
CA ALA A 34 -0.02 -4.09 9.53
C ALA A 34 0.73 -3.88 8.20
N ARG A 35 2.05 -3.68 8.25
CA ARG A 35 2.88 -3.54 7.04
C ARG A 35 2.84 -4.79 6.18
N TRP A 36 2.92 -5.97 6.78
CA TRP A 36 2.81 -7.24 6.06
C TRP A 36 1.47 -7.36 5.33
N LEU A 37 0.36 -7.05 6.00
CA LEU A 37 -0.99 -7.14 5.41
C LEU A 37 -1.13 -6.22 4.19
N VAL A 38 -0.63 -4.99 4.29
CA VAL A 38 -0.60 -4.00 3.18
C VAL A 38 0.34 -4.44 2.07
N HIS A 39 1.52 -4.97 2.40
CA HIS A 39 2.49 -5.39 1.39
C HIS A 39 2.02 -6.63 0.59
N LYS A 40 1.35 -7.57 1.27
CA LYS A 40 0.81 -8.79 0.67
C LYS A 40 -0.41 -8.51 -0.19
N GLY A 41 -1.26 -7.56 0.22
CA GLY A 41 -2.37 -7.07 -0.59
C GLY A 41 -1.89 -6.53 -1.94
N LYS A 42 -2.67 -6.78 -2.99
CA LYS A 42 -2.42 -6.27 -4.37
C LYS A 42 -3.57 -5.41 -4.90
N TRP A 43 -4.69 -5.43 -4.19
CA TRP A 43 -5.87 -4.63 -4.48
C TRP A 43 -6.65 -4.42 -3.18
N GLY A 44 -7.56 -3.46 -3.19
CA GLY A 44 -8.46 -3.17 -2.08
C GLY A 44 -9.62 -2.29 -2.51
N VAL A 45 -10.35 -1.78 -1.53
CA VAL A 45 -11.47 -0.86 -1.74
C VAL A 45 -11.08 0.52 -1.24
N ILE A 46 -11.08 1.50 -2.14
CA ILE A 46 -10.98 2.91 -1.79
C ILE A 46 -12.37 3.42 -1.45
N SER A 47 -12.56 3.86 -0.21
CA SER A 47 -13.73 4.61 0.22
C SER A 47 -13.43 6.10 0.13
N PHE A 48 -14.31 6.86 -0.51
CA PHE A 48 -14.14 8.30 -0.72
C PHE A 48 -15.48 9.03 -0.60
N ASN A 49 -15.44 10.31 -0.24
CA ASN A 49 -16.63 11.15 -0.11
C ASN A 49 -16.90 11.90 -1.42
N SER A 50 -18.11 11.82 -1.93
CA SER A 50 -18.54 12.57 -3.11
C SER A 50 -19.72 13.47 -2.76
N PRO A 51 -19.76 14.73 -3.23
CA PRO A 51 -20.94 15.59 -3.08
C PRO A 51 -22.11 15.17 -3.98
N VAL A 52 -21.85 14.33 -4.99
CA VAL A 52 -22.84 13.92 -6.00
C VAL A 52 -23.26 12.45 -5.89
N PHE A 53 -22.51 11.63 -5.17
CA PHE A 53 -22.80 10.20 -4.98
C PHE A 53 -22.94 9.88 -3.50
N VAL A 54 -23.78 8.88 -3.17
CA VAL A 54 -23.75 8.25 -1.85
C VAL A 54 -22.36 7.62 -1.62
N PRO A 55 -21.88 7.49 -0.37
CA PRO A 55 -20.59 6.86 -0.09
C PRO A 55 -20.48 5.51 -0.80
N GLN A 56 -19.43 5.36 -1.61
CA GLN A 56 -19.20 4.18 -2.43
C GLN A 56 -17.74 3.73 -2.31
N GLY A 57 -17.54 2.41 -2.44
CA GLY A 57 -16.22 1.83 -2.60
C GLY A 57 -15.81 1.77 -4.06
N TYR A 58 -14.54 2.04 -4.34
CA TYR A 58 -13.91 1.83 -5.65
C TYR A 58 -12.82 0.77 -5.53
N ILE A 59 -12.89 -0.27 -6.37
CA ILE A 59 -11.90 -1.34 -6.38
C ILE A 59 -10.65 -0.84 -7.09
N ALA A 60 -9.52 -0.79 -6.37
CA ALA A 60 -8.25 -0.33 -6.92
C ALA A 60 -7.14 -1.35 -6.69
N SER A 61 -6.34 -1.57 -7.73
CA SER A 61 -5.02 -2.20 -7.57
C SER A 61 -4.04 -1.20 -6.98
N TYR A 62 -3.09 -1.67 -6.18
CA TYR A 62 -2.05 -0.83 -5.59
C TYR A 62 -0.75 -1.60 -5.39
N ALA A 63 0.31 -0.85 -5.14
CA ALA A 63 1.57 -1.37 -4.61
C ALA A 63 2.05 -0.45 -3.49
N ASP A 64 2.72 -1.00 -2.48
CA ASP A 64 3.29 -0.21 -1.39
C ASP A 64 4.79 0.11 -1.58
N ALA A 65 5.39 -0.44 -2.66
CA ALA A 65 6.82 -0.39 -2.94
C ALA A 65 7.73 -0.84 -1.78
N GLY A 66 7.20 -1.66 -0.85
CA GLY A 66 7.89 -2.06 0.38
C GLY A 66 8.03 -0.94 1.42
N THR A 67 7.37 0.21 1.25
CA THR A 67 7.43 1.32 2.19
C THR A 67 6.18 1.43 3.06
N GLY A 68 5.21 0.52 2.93
CA GLY A 68 3.92 0.58 3.64
C GLY A 68 2.95 1.68 3.17
N SER A 69 3.32 2.55 2.23
CA SER A 69 2.42 3.57 1.68
C SER A 69 1.82 3.11 0.36
N PRO A 70 0.49 2.98 0.21
CA PRO A 70 -0.12 2.57 -1.04
C PRO A 70 0.06 3.61 -2.16
N TYR A 71 0.47 3.14 -3.34
CA TYR A 71 0.49 3.87 -4.60
C TYR A 71 -0.51 3.28 -5.58
N PHE A 72 -1.24 4.15 -6.28
CA PHE A 72 -2.27 3.79 -7.24
C PHE A 72 -1.99 4.41 -8.60
N TYR A 73 -2.50 3.77 -9.64
CA TYR A 73 -2.61 4.36 -10.96
C TYR A 73 -4.08 4.36 -11.37
N LEU A 74 -4.73 5.52 -11.22
CA LEU A 74 -6.19 5.64 -11.31
C LEU A 74 -6.59 6.44 -12.53
N SER A 75 -7.73 6.07 -13.11
CA SER A 75 -8.40 6.86 -14.15
C SER A 75 -8.97 8.14 -13.54
N THR A 76 -8.69 9.30 -14.12
CA THR A 76 -9.28 10.59 -13.74
C THR A 76 -10.74 10.71 -14.19
N LEU A 77 -11.23 9.75 -14.99
CA LEU A 77 -12.62 9.67 -15.46
C LEU A 77 -13.49 8.79 -14.55
N ASP A 78 -12.86 7.98 -13.69
CA ASP A 78 -13.57 7.12 -12.76
C ASP A 78 -14.07 7.95 -11.57
N PRO A 79 -15.13 7.52 -10.86
CA PRO A 79 -15.72 8.28 -9.76
C PRO A 79 -14.69 8.75 -8.70
N VAL A 80 -13.71 7.91 -8.36
CA VAL A 80 -12.63 8.27 -7.43
C VAL A 80 -11.72 9.36 -8.02
N GLY A 81 -11.31 9.24 -9.28
CA GLY A 81 -10.42 10.19 -9.94
C GLY A 81 -11.09 11.54 -10.23
N MET A 82 -12.41 11.57 -10.35
CA MET A 82 -13.19 12.81 -10.44
C MET A 82 -13.26 13.56 -9.11
N VAL A 83 -13.25 12.86 -7.98
CA VAL A 83 -13.41 13.45 -6.64
C VAL A 83 -12.08 13.91 -6.04
N VAL A 84 -11.04 13.07 -6.15
CA VAL A 84 -9.74 13.29 -5.50
C VAL A 84 -9.15 14.71 -5.72
N PRO A 85 -9.26 15.35 -6.90
CA PRO A 85 -8.76 16.72 -7.09
C PRO A 85 -9.42 17.78 -6.21
N THR A 86 -10.64 17.53 -5.73
CA THR A 86 -11.43 18.47 -4.92
C THR A 86 -11.57 18.05 -3.46
N ASP A 87 -11.59 16.74 -3.20
CA ASP A 87 -11.60 16.15 -1.87
C ASP A 87 -10.77 14.87 -1.91
N ALA A 88 -9.53 14.97 -1.44
CA ALA A 88 -8.60 13.85 -1.45
C ALA A 88 -8.66 13.01 -0.16
N ARG A 89 -9.68 13.23 0.69
CA ARG A 89 -9.93 12.39 1.86
C ARG A 89 -10.48 11.04 1.41
N GLY A 90 -9.96 9.98 2.01
CA GLY A 90 -10.42 8.63 1.70
C GLY A 90 -9.63 7.59 2.47
N SER A 91 -10.03 6.34 2.31
CA SER A 91 -9.34 5.21 2.92
C SER A 91 -9.22 4.04 1.98
N LEU A 92 -8.07 3.36 2.03
CA LEU A 92 -7.89 2.05 1.40
C LEU A 92 -8.18 0.97 2.43
N THR A 93 -9.11 0.08 2.14
CA THR A 93 -9.36 -1.12 2.93
C THR A 93 -8.85 -2.38 2.22
N VAL A 94 -8.12 -3.21 2.94
CA VAL A 94 -7.48 -4.44 2.46
C VAL A 94 -7.86 -5.59 3.39
N SER A 95 -8.14 -6.76 2.81
CA SER A 95 -8.50 -7.97 3.55
C SER A 95 -7.51 -9.09 3.26
N GLU A 96 -7.10 -9.81 4.30
CA GLU A 96 -6.18 -10.95 4.22
C GLU A 96 -6.76 -12.09 3.36
N ILE A 97 -8.08 -12.26 3.36
CA ILE A 97 -8.75 -13.32 2.58
C ILE A 97 -8.48 -13.19 1.09
N SER A 98 -8.20 -11.97 0.62
CA SER A 98 -7.95 -11.67 -0.79
C SER A 98 -6.65 -12.27 -1.32
N PHE A 99 -5.76 -12.79 -0.46
CA PHE A 99 -4.49 -13.39 -0.90
C PHE A 99 -4.04 -14.65 -0.13
N ASP A 100 -4.58 -14.95 1.06
CA ASP A 100 -4.18 -16.13 1.86
C ASP A 100 -5.35 -17.07 2.19
N GLY A 101 -6.60 -16.68 1.89
CA GLY A 101 -7.80 -17.48 2.20
C GLY A 101 -8.06 -17.67 3.71
N CYS A 102 -7.30 -17.01 4.58
CA CYS A 102 -7.49 -16.96 6.04
C CYS A 102 -7.63 -18.33 6.71
N GLY A 103 -6.94 -19.36 6.21
CA GLY A 103 -7.07 -20.72 6.72
C GLY A 103 -8.49 -21.29 6.66
N GLY A 104 -9.30 -20.85 5.68
CA GLY A 104 -10.69 -21.26 5.49
C GLY A 104 -11.72 -20.50 6.32
N GLN A 105 -11.31 -19.44 7.01
CA GLN A 105 -12.25 -18.56 7.73
C GLN A 105 -12.93 -17.56 6.79
N GLU A 106 -14.15 -17.18 7.16
CA GLU A 106 -14.89 -16.13 6.47
C GLU A 106 -14.24 -14.76 6.63
N ALA A 107 -14.41 -13.88 5.63
CA ALA A 107 -13.84 -12.52 5.61
C ALA A 107 -14.23 -11.67 6.84
N GLN A 108 -15.42 -11.94 7.41
CA GLN A 108 -15.92 -11.23 8.58
C GLN A 108 -15.22 -11.66 9.89
N ASN A 109 -14.58 -12.84 9.93
CA ASN A 109 -13.93 -13.31 11.14
C ASN A 109 -12.81 -12.33 11.54
N PRO A 110 -12.78 -11.80 12.78
CA PRO A 110 -11.74 -10.87 13.20
C PRO A 110 -10.30 -11.41 13.07
N SER A 111 -10.12 -12.73 13.13
CA SER A 111 -8.81 -13.37 12.94
C SER A 111 -8.39 -13.43 11.47
N CYS A 112 -9.34 -13.31 10.53
CA CYS A 112 -9.07 -13.05 9.13
C CYS A 112 -8.85 -11.54 8.95
N ALA A 113 -7.60 -11.12 8.90
CA ALA A 113 -7.26 -9.74 9.17
C ALA A 113 -7.78 -8.76 8.12
N LYS A 114 -8.12 -7.55 8.56
CA LYS A 114 -8.46 -6.43 7.68
C LYS A 114 -7.87 -5.14 8.22
N ILE A 115 -7.44 -4.28 7.31
CA ILE A 115 -6.85 -2.99 7.62
C ILE A 115 -7.45 -1.90 6.76
N SER A 116 -7.75 -0.75 7.36
CA SER A 116 -8.07 0.48 6.65
C SER A 116 -7.00 1.52 6.95
N LEU A 117 -6.38 2.07 5.90
CA LEU A 117 -5.47 3.21 5.97
C LEU A 117 -6.22 4.43 5.45
N SER A 118 -6.37 5.48 6.24
CA SER A 118 -7.07 6.71 5.82
C SER A 118 -6.12 7.89 5.66
N SER A 119 -6.51 8.83 4.81
CA SER A 119 -5.91 10.15 4.71
C SER A 119 -7.00 11.20 4.93
N GLU A 120 -6.70 12.18 5.79
CA GLU A 120 -7.48 13.41 5.95
C GLU A 120 -6.89 14.58 5.16
N GLU A 121 -5.62 14.50 4.71
CA GLU A 121 -4.89 15.63 4.13
C GLU A 121 -4.29 15.39 2.73
N GLY A 122 -5.10 15.04 1.72
CA GLY A 122 -4.54 14.83 0.38
C GLY A 122 -3.96 16.09 -0.31
N ALA A 123 -4.29 17.31 0.13
CA ALA A 123 -3.66 18.54 -0.38
C ALA A 123 -2.19 18.72 0.04
N LYS A 124 -1.71 18.06 1.12
CA LYS A 124 -0.29 18.10 1.49
C LYS A 124 0.55 17.15 0.63
N ALA A 125 -0.03 16.01 0.22
CA ALA A 125 0.64 14.98 -0.57
C ALA A 125 1.09 15.48 -1.96
N GLU A 126 0.19 16.13 -2.69
CA GLU A 126 0.49 16.68 -4.03
C GLU A 126 1.56 17.77 -3.97
N ARG A 127 1.43 18.70 -3.02
CA ARG A 127 2.42 19.76 -2.80
C ARG A 127 3.78 19.20 -2.40
N ALA A 128 3.82 18.17 -1.55
CA ALA A 128 5.06 17.51 -1.17
C ALA A 128 5.69 16.78 -2.37
N LEU A 129 4.90 16.09 -3.18
CA LEU A 129 5.35 15.38 -4.37
C LEU A 129 5.95 16.33 -5.41
N PHE A 130 5.27 17.44 -5.74
CA PHE A 130 5.78 18.42 -6.69
C PHE A 130 6.95 19.24 -6.15
N LYS A 131 7.02 19.44 -4.83
CA LYS A 131 8.20 20.03 -4.18
C LYS A 131 9.42 19.11 -4.23
N ALA A 132 9.23 17.81 -4.01
CA ALA A 132 10.31 16.81 -4.08
C ALA A 132 10.72 16.48 -5.52
N HIS A 133 9.79 16.53 -6.47
CA HIS A 133 10.01 16.20 -7.88
C HIS A 133 9.44 17.28 -8.81
N PRO A 134 10.14 18.44 -8.97
CA PRO A 134 9.65 19.55 -9.78
C PRO A 134 9.39 19.21 -11.26
N SER A 135 10.06 18.18 -11.80
CA SER A 135 9.81 17.64 -13.15
C SER A 135 8.40 17.06 -13.33
N PHE A 136 7.71 16.72 -12.23
CA PHE A 136 6.34 16.23 -12.25
C PHE A 136 5.28 17.34 -12.27
N SER A 137 5.67 18.61 -12.07
CA SER A 137 4.77 19.78 -12.16
C SER A 137 4.11 19.99 -13.53
N GLY A 138 4.45 19.17 -14.54
CA GLY A 138 3.90 19.20 -15.89
C GLY A 138 3.43 17.84 -16.44
N PHE A 139 3.46 16.77 -15.63
CA PHE A 139 3.10 15.42 -16.08
C PHE A 139 1.65 15.20 -16.57
N PRO A 140 0.61 16.00 -16.22
CA PRO A 140 -0.73 15.78 -16.77
C PRO A 140 -0.90 16.28 -18.23
N LYS A 141 0.09 16.09 -19.12
CA LYS A 141 0.09 16.71 -20.46
C LYS A 141 0.15 15.77 -21.67
N MET A 142 0.17 14.44 -21.54
CA MET A 142 0.23 13.57 -22.74
C MET A 142 -0.93 12.60 -22.96
N ASN A 143 -1.66 12.16 -21.94
CA ASN A 143 -3.03 11.64 -22.09
C ASN A 143 -3.74 11.72 -20.74
N ARG A 144 -4.62 12.71 -20.57
CA ARG A 144 -5.09 13.27 -19.28
C ARG A 144 -6.05 12.38 -18.49
N THR A 145 -6.20 11.11 -18.83
CA THR A 145 -7.24 10.25 -18.27
C THR A 145 -6.75 9.35 -17.15
N PHE A 146 -5.44 9.34 -16.83
CA PHE A 146 -4.87 8.57 -15.71
C PHE A 146 -3.81 9.38 -14.94
N ALA A 147 -3.70 9.13 -13.65
CA ALA A 147 -2.68 9.72 -12.78
C ALA A 147 -2.21 8.76 -11.69
N VAL A 148 -0.98 9.00 -11.20
CA VAL A 148 -0.41 8.26 -10.07
C VAL A 148 -0.79 8.98 -8.78
N TYR A 149 -1.30 8.24 -7.81
CA TYR A 149 -1.67 8.74 -6.49
C TYR A 149 -0.91 7.99 -5.40
N LYS A 150 -0.59 8.68 -4.32
CA LYS A 150 -0.04 8.08 -3.09
C LYS A 150 -1.02 8.37 -1.96
N LEU A 151 -1.37 7.35 -1.18
CA LEU A 151 -2.08 7.54 0.07
C LEU A 151 -1.08 7.91 1.17
N ILE A 152 -1.28 9.08 1.77
CA ILE A 152 -0.58 9.50 2.98
C ILE A 152 -1.37 8.95 4.16
N VAL A 153 -0.74 8.11 4.97
CA VAL A 153 -1.41 7.43 6.08
C VAL A 153 -1.50 8.42 7.26
N ASP A 154 -2.72 8.79 7.61
CA ASP A 154 -3.02 9.67 8.76
C ASP A 154 -3.66 8.86 9.90
N GLU A 155 -4.50 7.87 9.60
CA GLU A 155 -5.02 6.92 10.59
C GLU A 155 -5.02 5.49 10.09
N ILE A 156 -4.97 4.56 11.04
CA ILE A 156 -4.88 3.12 10.80
C ILE A 156 -5.90 2.39 11.67
N PHE A 157 -6.78 1.63 11.02
CA PHE A 157 -7.72 0.73 11.69
C PHE A 157 -7.38 -0.71 11.34
N LEU A 158 -6.86 -1.47 12.31
CA LEU A 158 -6.52 -2.88 12.12
C LEU A 158 -7.43 -3.79 12.97
N VAL A 159 -7.99 -4.83 12.35
CA VAL A 159 -8.62 -5.96 13.03
C VAL A 159 -7.94 -7.24 12.57
N ASN A 160 -7.25 -7.94 13.47
CA ASN A 160 -6.51 -9.17 13.14
C ASN A 160 -6.60 -10.27 14.22
N LYS A 161 -7.44 -10.07 15.24
CA LYS A 161 -7.77 -11.05 16.28
C LYS A 161 -9.16 -10.78 16.84
N MET A 162 -9.69 -11.72 17.63
CA MET A 162 -10.98 -11.60 18.34
C MET A 162 -10.92 -10.54 19.46
N ALA A 163 -10.83 -9.27 19.07
CA ALA A 163 -10.75 -8.11 19.94
C ALA A 163 -11.27 -6.87 19.17
N PRO A 164 -11.54 -5.75 19.86
CA PRO A 164 -11.76 -4.47 19.19
C PRO A 164 -10.63 -4.13 18.22
N SER A 165 -10.93 -3.25 17.25
CA SER A 165 -9.90 -2.73 16.34
C SER A 165 -8.78 -2.09 17.13
N ARG A 166 -7.56 -2.33 16.68
CA ARG A 166 -6.36 -1.74 17.27
C ARG A 166 -6.01 -0.50 16.47
N SER A 167 -5.94 0.63 17.16
CA SER A 167 -5.31 1.83 16.62
C SER A 167 -3.80 1.68 16.70
N LEU A 168 -3.13 2.04 15.62
CA LEU A 168 -1.67 2.08 15.50
C LEU A 168 -1.32 3.52 15.11
N SER A 169 -0.35 4.14 15.78
CA SER A 169 0.11 5.46 15.36
C SER A 169 0.83 5.38 14.01
N VAL A 170 0.85 6.50 13.28
CA VAL A 170 1.54 6.57 11.98
C VAL A 170 3.04 6.35 12.16
N GLU A 171 3.60 6.84 13.27
CA GLU A 171 5.00 6.67 13.65
C GLU A 171 5.33 5.19 13.83
N GLU A 172 4.61 4.48 14.71
CA GLU A 172 4.82 3.04 14.94
C GLU A 172 4.68 2.24 13.64
N TYR A 173 3.75 2.62 12.76
CA TYR A 173 3.55 1.93 11.48
C TYR A 173 4.76 2.03 10.54
N PHE A 174 5.50 3.14 10.56
CA PHE A 174 6.67 3.37 9.71
C PHE A 174 8.01 3.13 10.43
N GLU A 175 8.01 2.74 11.71
CA GLU A 175 9.22 2.34 12.44
C GLU A 175 9.68 0.92 12.09
N ASP A 176 10.98 0.74 11.84
CA ASP A 176 11.60 -0.54 11.47
C ASP A 176 11.76 -1.50 12.66
#